data_AF-A0A0N4TEE3-F1
#
_entry.id   AF-A0A0N4TEE3-F1
#
_cell.length_a   1.000
_cell.length_b   1.000
_cell.length_c   1.000
_cell.angle_alpha   90.00
_cell.angle_beta   90.00
_cell.angle_gamma   90.00
#
_symmetry.space_group_name_H-M   'P 1'
#
loop_
_entity.id
_entity.type
_entity.pdbx_description
1 polymer ?
#
loop_
_entity_poly.entity_id
_entity_poly.type
_entity_poly.pdbx_seq_one_letter_code
_entity_poly.pdbx_strand_id
1 'polypeptide(L)'
;MISDLALLQKNRLNSVPPTTLTEQPPPSSHELNLANKVQGKLHSQIAQYAKPGNVISPPVIHNAVGLNEEDIDLLNEFFTAAPPTTVV
;
A
#
# COMPACT_ATOMS: atom_id res chain seq x y z
N MET A 1 -15.96 12.73 -10.83
CA MET A 1 -14.64 13.22 -10.38
C MET A 1 -13.52 12.26 -10.71
N ILE A 2 -13.43 11.08 -10.09
CA ILE A 2 -12.33 10.15 -10.40
C ILE A 2 -12.44 9.54 -11.81
N SER A 3 -13.67 9.24 -12.24
CA SER A 3 -13.97 8.79 -13.60
C SER A 3 -13.63 9.84 -14.65
N ASP A 4 -13.95 11.11 -14.37
CA ASP A 4 -13.63 12.21 -15.31
C ASP A 4 -12.12 12.45 -15.39
N LEU A 5 -11.41 12.35 -14.26
CA LEU A 5 -9.94 12.43 -14.23
C LEU A 5 -9.31 11.30 -15.06
N ALA A 6 -9.80 10.07 -14.88
CA ALA A 6 -9.35 8.91 -15.63
C ALA A 6 -9.62 9.07 -17.13
N LEU A 7 -10.78 9.62 -17.51
CA LEU A 7 -11.12 9.88 -18.90
C LEU A 7 -10.21 10.96 -19.53
N LEU A 8 -9.93 12.06 -18.82
CA LEU A 8 -9.00 13.09 -19.28
C LEU A 8 -7.58 12.56 -19.46
N GLN A 9 -7.09 11.80 -18.48
CA GLN A 9 -5.78 11.15 -18.53
C GLN A 9 -5.70 10.15 -19.69
N LYS A 10 -6.73 9.32 -19.86
CA LYS A 10 -6.82 8.34 -20.95
C LYS A 10 -6.80 9.02 -22.32
N ASN A 11 -7.56 10.10 -22.48
CA ASN A 11 -7.60 10.83 -23.75
C ASN A 11 -6.26 11.50 -24.08
N ARG A 12 -5.58 12.05 -23.07
CA ARG A 12 -4.24 12.63 -23.22
C ARG A 12 -3.16 11.59 -23.51
N LEU A 13 -3.22 10.44 -22.86
CA LEU A 13 -2.29 9.33 -23.04
C LEU A 13 -2.47 8.62 -24.39
N ASN A 14 -3.70 8.57 -24.90
CA ASN A 14 -4.04 7.94 -26.17
C ASN A 14 -4.06 8.91 -27.35
N SER A 15 -3.67 10.18 -27.16
CA SER A 15 -3.55 11.11 -28.28
C SER A 15 -2.50 10.61 -29.28
N VAL A 16 -2.61 11.04 -30.54
CA VAL A 16 -1.71 10.62 -31.62
C VAL A 16 -0.25 10.63 -31.14
N PRO A 17 0.49 9.51 -31.27
CA PRO A 17 1.84 9.41 -30.75
C PRO A 17 2.70 10.54 -31.31
N PRO A 18 3.48 11.24 -30.47
CA PRO A 18 4.45 12.21 -30.96
C PRO A 18 5.51 11.50 -31.80
N THR A 19 6.23 12.26 -32.62
CA THR A 19 7.33 11.76 -33.47
C THR A 19 8.39 11.00 -32.66
N THR A 20 8.48 11.27 -31.35
CA THR A 20 9.30 10.53 -30.39
C THR A 20 8.41 9.93 -29.30
N LEU A 21 8.67 8.67 -28.92
CA LEU A 21 7.95 7.94 -27.85
C LEU A 21 8.12 8.58 -26.45
N THR A 22 8.91 9.65 -26.34
CA THR A 22 9.26 10.35 -25.11
C THR A 22 8.44 11.61 -24.86
N GLU A 23 7.78 12.17 -25.89
CA GLU A 23 7.13 13.49 -25.78
C GLU A 23 5.65 13.39 -25.39
N GLN A 24 5.37 12.99 -24.16
CA GLN A 24 3.97 12.99 -23.70
C GLN A 24 3.43 14.42 -23.51
N PRO A 25 2.22 14.75 -24.00
CA PRO A 25 1.60 16.04 -23.74
C PRO A 25 1.42 16.27 -22.22
N PRO A 26 1.71 17.47 -21.69
CA PRO A 26 1.56 17.73 -20.26
C PRO A 26 0.09 17.70 -19.82
N PRO A 27 -0.20 17.39 -18.54
CA PRO A 27 -1.55 17.44 -17.99
C PRO A 27 -2.19 18.82 -18.15
N SER A 28 -3.49 18.84 -18.44
CA SER A 28 -4.24 20.10 -18.54
C SER A 28 -4.53 20.70 -17.15
N SER A 29 -4.81 22.01 -17.09
CA SER A 29 -5.20 22.67 -15.83
C SER A 29 -6.45 22.03 -15.20
N HIS A 30 -7.42 21.59 -16.00
CA HIS A 30 -8.61 20.89 -15.50
C HIS A 30 -8.27 19.52 -14.90
N GLU A 31 -7.38 18.76 -15.54
CA GLU A 31 -6.87 17.48 -15.04
C GLU A 31 -6.15 17.67 -13.69
N LEU A 32 -5.27 18.67 -13.59
CA LEU A 32 -4.55 19.00 -12.36
C LEU A 32 -5.49 19.40 -11.21
N ASN A 33 -6.47 20.26 -11.49
CA ASN A 33 -7.46 20.67 -10.49
C ASN A 33 -8.26 19.47 -9.98
N LEU A 34 -8.63 18.56 -10.87
CA LEU A 34 -9.41 17.39 -10.51
C LEU A 34 -8.56 16.38 -9.74
N ALA A 35 -7.29 16.19 -10.10
CA ALA A 35 -6.31 15.39 -9.37
C ALA A 35 -6.12 15.91 -7.94
N ASN A 36 -5.90 17.23 -7.76
CA ASN A 36 -5.76 17.84 -6.45
C ASN A 36 -7.01 17.65 -5.57
N LYS A 37 -8.20 17.77 -6.16
CA LYS A 37 -9.46 17.53 -5.44
C LYS A 37 -9.63 16.06 -5.04
N VAL A 38 -9.30 15.12 -5.93
CA VAL A 38 -9.34 13.68 -5.65
C VAL A 38 -8.35 13.34 -4.54
N GLN A 39 -7.11 13.85 -4.61
CA GLN A 39 -6.09 13.68 -3.58
C GLN A 39 -6.57 14.21 -2.23
N GLY A 40 -7.08 15.44 -2.18
CA GLY A 40 -7.59 16.04 -0.95
C GLY A 40 -8.72 15.22 -0.32
N LYS A 41 -9.67 14.76 -1.14
CA LYS A 41 -10.78 13.92 -0.67
C LYS A 41 -10.29 12.56 -0.14
N LEU A 42 -9.37 11.92 -0.86
CA LEU A 42 -8.78 10.65 -0.43
C LEU A 42 -8.00 10.82 0.88
N HIS A 43 -7.21 11.88 1.00
CA HIS A 43 -6.47 12.19 2.21
C HIS A 43 -7.40 12.36 3.41
N SER A 44 -8.49 13.13 3.27
CA SER A 44 -9.49 13.28 4.33
C SER A 44 -10.15 11.95 4.71
N GLN A 45 -10.48 11.11 3.71
CA GLN A 45 -11.07 9.79 3.97
C GLN A 45 -10.11 8.87 4.72
N ILE A 46 -8.83 8.82 4.32
CA ILE A 46 -7.80 8.03 5.01
C ILE A 46 -7.61 8.56 6.43
N ALA A 47 -7.47 9.87 6.62
CA ALA A 47 -7.29 10.47 7.94
C ALA A 47 -8.47 10.21 8.89
N GLN A 48 -9.69 10.13 8.35
CA GLN A 48 -10.90 9.92 9.15
C GLN A 48 -11.16 8.44 9.46
N TYR A 49 -11.03 7.56 8.48
CA TYR A 49 -11.51 6.17 8.57
C TYR A 49 -10.39 5.12 8.59
N ALA A 50 -9.19 5.48 8.13
CA ALA A 50 -8.05 4.56 8.00
C ALA A 50 -6.77 5.20 8.52
N LYS A 51 -6.82 5.75 9.75
CA LYS A 51 -5.61 6.26 10.40
C LYS A 51 -4.54 5.16 10.39
N PRO A 52 -3.31 5.42 9.93
CA PRO A 52 -2.30 4.37 9.81
C PRO A 52 -2.11 3.55 11.10
N GLY A 53 -2.17 4.18 12.28
CA GLY A 53 -2.10 3.47 13.57
C GLY A 53 -3.27 2.54 13.89
N ASN A 54 -4.43 2.69 13.23
CA ASN A 54 -5.56 1.77 13.34
C ASN A 54 -5.49 0.63 12.33
N VAL A 55 -4.77 0.83 11.21
CA VAL A 55 -4.54 -0.19 10.18
C VAL A 55 -3.32 -1.04 10.52
N ILE A 56 -2.32 -0.46 11.19
CA ILE A 56 -1.09 -1.09 11.63
C ILE A 56 -1.23 -1.39 13.12
N SER A 57 -1.83 -2.54 13.44
CA SER A 57 -1.87 -3.08 14.81
C SER A 57 -1.10 -4.40 14.87
N PRO A 58 -0.52 -4.77 16.02
CA PRO A 58 0.17 -6.06 16.16
C PRO A 58 -0.66 -7.26 15.67
N PRO A 59 -1.98 -7.35 15.91
CA PRO A 59 -2.81 -8.42 15.35
C PRO A 59 -2.93 -8.37 13.81
N VAL A 60 -3.05 -7.18 13.21
CA VAL A 60 -3.11 -7.04 11.75
C VAL A 60 -1.77 -7.41 11.11
N ILE A 61 -0.65 -7.05 11.75
CA ILE A 61 0.69 -7.46 11.31
C ILE A 61 0.83 -8.98 11.46
N HIS A 62 0.47 -9.56 12.60
CA HIS A 62 0.53 -11.00 12.84
C HIS A 62 -0.26 -11.79 11.78
N ASN A 63 -1.48 -11.36 11.49
CA ASN A 63 -2.33 -11.95 10.45
C ASN A 63 -1.78 -11.76 9.02
N ALA A 64 -1.06 -10.66 8.75
CA ALA A 64 -0.47 -10.40 7.44
C ALA A 64 0.85 -11.16 7.21
N VAL A 65 1.59 -11.46 8.28
CA VAL A 65 2.83 -12.26 8.22
C VAL A 65 2.52 -13.75 8.03
N GLY A 66 1.29 -14.19 8.32
CA GLY A 66 0.84 -15.55 8.06
C GLY A 66 1.50 -16.60 8.96
N LEU A 67 1.98 -16.20 10.13
CA LEU A 67 2.42 -17.13 11.17
C LEU A 67 1.18 -17.68 11.83
N ASN A 68 0.84 -18.92 11.51
CA ASN A 68 -0.22 -19.63 12.23
C ASN A 68 0.29 -19.91 13.64
N GLU A 69 -0.58 -19.89 14.65
CA GLU A 69 -0.18 -20.16 16.05
C GLU A 69 0.43 -21.57 16.22
N GLU A 70 0.18 -22.47 15.27
CA GLU A 70 0.77 -23.82 15.16
C GLU A 70 2.28 -23.79 14.84
N ASP A 71 2.80 -22.72 14.20
CA ASP A 71 4.21 -22.58 13.84
C ASP A 71 5.07 -22.00 14.99
N ILE A 72 4.44 -21.46 16.04
CA ILE A 72 5.12 -20.90 17.21
C ILE A 72 5.68 -22.03 18.09
N ASP A 73 5.02 -23.18 18.13
CA ASP A 73 5.51 -24.38 18.82
C ASP A 73 6.76 -24.97 18.14
N LEU A 74 6.86 -24.89 16.81
CA LEU A 74 8.05 -25.31 16.04
C LEU A 74 9.29 -24.45 16.34
N LEU A 75 9.11 -23.16 16.61
CA LEU A 75 10.22 -22.28 17.00
C LEU A 75 10.63 -22.46 18.46
N ASN A 76 9.72 -22.90 19.33
CA ASN A 76 10.07 -23.27 20.71
C ASN A 76 10.97 -24.52 20.77
N GLU A 77 10.80 -25.49 19.86
CA GLU A 77 11.70 -26.66 19.75
C GLU A 77 13.14 -26.30 19.32
N PHE A 78 13.31 -25.24 18.51
CA PHE A 78 14.65 -24.84 18.01
C PHE A 78 15.47 -24.06 19.06
N PHE A 79 14.80 -23.38 20.00
CA PHE A 79 15.46 -22.56 21.03
C PHE A 79 15.44 -23.17 22.44
N THR A 80 15.06 -24.45 22.61
CA THR A 80 15.28 -25.12 23.91
C THR A 80 16.78 -25.17 24.17
N ALA A 81 17.24 -24.35 25.13
CA ALA A 81 18.60 -24.44 25.63
C ALA A 81 18.82 -25.87 26.15
N ALA A 82 19.96 -26.45 25.76
CA ALA A 82 20.37 -27.80 26.14
C ALA A 82 20.07 -28.11 27.63
N PRO A 83 19.62 -29.33 27.96
CA PRO A 83 19.37 -29.70 29.35
C PRO A 83 20.66 -29.52 30.15
N PRO A 84 20.59 -29.01 31.40
CA PRO A 84 21.78 -28.85 32.22
C PRO A 84 22.41 -30.22 32.49
N THR A 85 23.63 -30.41 32.00
CA THR A 85 24.45 -31.58 32.30
C THR A 85 24.62 -31.65 33.82
N THR A 86 23.92 -32.59 34.45
CA THR A 86 24.02 -32.81 35.89
C THR A 86 25.30 -33.58 36.14
N VAL A 87 26.31 -32.90 36.68
CA VAL A 87 27.58 -33.49 37.12
C VAL A 87 27.39 -33.95 38.56
N VAL A 88 27.24 -35.26 38.80
CA VAL A 88 27.66 -35.97 40.02
C VAL A 88 28.00 -37.42 39.65
#